data_AF-A0A1E1EYQ9-F1
#
_entry.id   AF-A0A1E1EYQ9-F1
#
_cell.length_a   1.000
_cell.length_b   1.000
_cell.length_c   1.000
_cell.angle_alpha   90.00
_cell.angle_beta   90.00
_cell.angle_gamma   90.00
#
_symmetry.space_group_name_H-M   'P 1'
#
loop_
_entity.id
_entity.type
_entity.pdbx_description
1 polymer ?
#
loop_
_entity_poly.entity_id
_entity_poly.type
_entity_poly.pdbx_seq_one_letter_code
_entity_poly.pdbx_strand_id
1 'polypeptide(L)'
;MQGPALEALREACEAAIFRTVARKGHHRLSHAHWLRAKALGVFLPEAAPWLSVWTPRTAEADSTMFGERVAGEPMILMPTDQAHIEQCAERALASGRLHGATPVEPVDEFAGYAWYDELPRVLGWSFRVDQGEGDVFDYAADTQLSQVVVSGRVDAIELEIAVQASADSGEPAEILSLPADVLIIPDDCSNDLDNVTILLSADCAITPSELAYLLEAACFYHDDDCDADSYHTQQATFDMQARFAANMLLLGEDAAILERVREAIREHVSWLIPKDRAIRMQAVNYLVEASFADNDDGAALGAAE
;
A
#
# COMPACT_ATOMS: atom_id res chain seq x y z
N MET A 1 -46.90 2.71 -12.37
CA MET A 1 -47.04 2.34 -13.79
C MET A 1 -46.50 3.51 -14.61
N GLN A 2 -45.22 3.50 -14.99
CA GLN A 2 -44.65 4.55 -15.84
C GLN A 2 -45.21 4.40 -17.26
N GLY A 3 -45.71 5.48 -17.85
CA GLY A 3 -46.42 5.45 -19.14
C GLY A 3 -45.49 5.45 -20.35
N PRO A 4 -45.92 4.96 -21.53
CA PRO A 4 -45.11 4.90 -22.75
C PRO A 4 -44.47 6.22 -23.19
N ALA A 5 -45.13 7.35 -22.92
CA ALA A 5 -44.61 8.68 -23.25
C ALA A 5 -43.41 9.10 -22.38
N LEU A 6 -43.36 8.66 -21.12
CA LEU A 6 -42.25 8.96 -20.22
C LEU A 6 -41.02 8.14 -20.59
N GLU A 7 -41.21 6.88 -20.97
CA GLU A 7 -40.13 6.03 -21.49
C GLU A 7 -39.53 6.61 -22.77
N ALA A 8 -40.37 6.97 -23.75
CA ALA A 8 -39.92 7.61 -24.99
C ALA A 8 -39.16 8.92 -24.73
N LEU A 9 -39.60 9.73 -23.76
CA LEU A 9 -38.88 10.94 -23.35
C LEU A 9 -37.52 10.60 -22.75
N ARG A 10 -37.43 9.60 -21.87
CA ARG A 10 -36.17 9.16 -21.26
C ARG A 10 -35.17 8.71 -22.32
N GLU A 11 -35.61 7.90 -23.28
CA GLU A 11 -34.76 7.44 -24.39
C GLU A 11 -34.28 8.58 -25.28
N ALA A 12 -35.17 9.55 -25.58
CA ALA A 12 -34.79 10.73 -26.36
C ALA A 12 -33.75 11.60 -25.64
N CYS A 13 -33.91 11.79 -24.33
CA CYS A 13 -32.95 12.50 -23.49
C CYS A 13 -31.60 11.78 -23.43
N GLU A 14 -31.61 10.46 -23.20
CA GLU A 14 -30.41 9.63 -23.15
C GLU A 14 -29.64 9.66 -24.50
N ALA A 15 -30.36 9.51 -25.61
CA ALA A 15 -29.77 9.64 -26.95
C ALA A 15 -29.18 11.03 -27.21
N ALA A 16 -29.81 12.10 -26.71
CA ALA A 16 -29.27 13.45 -26.82
C ALA A 16 -27.96 13.63 -26.02
N ILE A 17 -27.86 13.01 -24.84
CA ILE A 17 -26.63 12.97 -24.04
C ILE A 17 -25.53 12.24 -24.83
N PHE A 18 -25.80 11.04 -25.35
CA PHE A 18 -24.80 10.29 -26.13
C PHE A 18 -24.36 11.02 -27.40
N ARG A 19 -25.24 11.70 -28.12
CA ARG A 19 -24.85 12.54 -29.27
C ARG A 19 -23.93 13.68 -28.86
N THR A 20 -24.11 14.22 -27.66
CA THR A 20 -23.24 15.27 -27.11
C THR A 20 -21.86 14.71 -26.80
N VAL A 21 -21.79 13.50 -26.22
CA VAL A 21 -20.54 12.76 -26.00
C VAL A 21 -19.85 12.47 -27.33
N ALA A 22 -20.58 11.99 -28.34
CA ALA A 22 -20.06 11.70 -29.68
C ALA A 22 -19.33 12.88 -30.31
N ARG A 23 -19.85 14.11 -30.13
CA ARG A 23 -19.23 15.34 -30.65
C ARG A 23 -17.87 15.65 -30.03
N LYS A 24 -17.55 15.13 -28.84
CA LYS A 24 -16.22 15.28 -28.22
C LYS A 24 -15.17 14.36 -28.84
N GLY A 25 -15.60 13.30 -29.55
CA GLY A 25 -14.71 12.36 -30.25
C GLY A 25 -14.00 11.32 -29.37
N HIS A 26 -14.07 11.45 -28.05
CA HIS A 26 -13.51 10.51 -27.07
C HIS A 26 -14.41 10.45 -25.83
N HIS A 27 -14.43 9.31 -25.14
CA HIS A 27 -15.23 9.13 -23.93
C HIS A 27 -14.65 8.10 -22.96
N ARG A 28 -15.26 8.03 -21.77
CA ARG A 28 -14.96 7.10 -20.67
C ARG A 28 -16.22 6.39 -20.16
N LEU A 29 -17.25 6.29 -20.99
CA LEU A 29 -18.47 5.55 -20.65
C LEU A 29 -18.16 4.09 -20.37
N SER A 30 -18.90 3.50 -19.43
CA SER A 30 -18.93 2.05 -19.24
C SER A 30 -19.31 1.34 -20.54
N HIS A 31 -18.86 0.10 -20.70
CA HIS A 31 -19.22 -0.76 -21.82
C HIS A 31 -20.75 -0.91 -21.94
N ALA A 32 -21.46 -1.03 -20.80
CA ALA A 32 -22.93 -1.05 -20.78
C ALA A 32 -23.56 0.21 -21.38
N HIS A 33 -23.06 1.41 -21.03
CA HIS A 33 -23.55 2.66 -21.61
C HIS A 33 -23.17 2.82 -23.09
N TRP A 34 -22.03 2.28 -23.51
CA TRP A 34 -21.63 2.27 -24.92
C TRP A 34 -22.53 1.37 -25.78
N LEU A 35 -22.87 0.17 -25.29
CA LEU A 35 -23.87 -0.69 -25.94
C LEU A 35 -25.25 -0.03 -25.95
N ARG A 36 -25.63 0.66 -24.88
CA ARG A 36 -26.90 1.42 -24.80
C ARG A 36 -26.95 2.57 -25.81
N ALA A 37 -25.85 3.31 -26.01
CA ALA A 37 -25.75 4.33 -27.04
C ALA A 37 -25.96 3.75 -28.44
N LYS A 38 -25.33 2.61 -28.74
CA LYS A 38 -25.51 1.88 -29.99
C LYS A 38 -26.96 1.43 -30.19
N ALA A 39 -27.62 0.92 -29.14
CA ALA A 39 -29.02 0.53 -29.18
C ALA A 39 -29.97 1.72 -29.47
N LEU A 40 -29.61 2.93 -29.02
CA LEU A 40 -30.32 4.18 -29.31
C LEU A 40 -29.94 4.80 -30.68
N GLY A 41 -29.16 4.09 -31.50
CA GLY A 41 -28.73 4.55 -32.83
C GLY A 41 -27.64 5.62 -32.81
N VAL A 42 -26.93 5.78 -31.68
CA VAL A 42 -25.80 6.70 -31.56
C VAL A 42 -24.50 5.89 -31.60
N PHE A 43 -23.71 6.08 -32.65
CA PHE A 43 -22.43 5.41 -32.80
C PHE A 43 -21.32 6.20 -32.11
N LEU A 44 -20.59 5.52 -31.24
CA LEU A 44 -19.42 6.03 -30.52
C LEU A 44 -18.23 5.08 -30.81
N PRO A 45 -16.98 5.59 -30.88
CA PRO A 45 -15.81 4.72 -30.84
C PRO A 45 -15.76 3.97 -29.50
N GLU A 46 -14.83 3.02 -29.31
CA GLU A 46 -14.59 2.47 -27.97
C GLU A 46 -14.10 3.57 -27.01
N ALA A 47 -14.21 3.30 -25.70
CA ALA A 47 -13.69 4.21 -24.69
C ALA A 47 -12.19 4.47 -24.89
N ALA A 48 -11.74 5.67 -24.51
CA ALA A 48 -10.35 6.05 -24.68
C ALA A 48 -9.42 5.07 -23.91
N PRO A 49 -8.43 4.45 -24.57
CA PRO A 49 -7.61 3.35 -24.02
C PRO A 49 -6.51 3.91 -23.13
N TRP A 50 -6.87 4.23 -21.90
CA TRP A 50 -5.94 4.66 -20.86
C TRP A 50 -6.46 4.22 -19.51
N LEU A 51 -5.57 4.01 -18.54
CA LEU A 51 -5.92 3.65 -17.17
C LEU A 51 -5.07 4.48 -16.20
N SER A 52 -5.38 4.40 -14.92
CA SER A 52 -4.54 5.01 -13.88
C SER A 52 -3.45 4.04 -13.47
N VAL A 53 -2.25 4.54 -13.21
CA VAL A 53 -1.18 3.76 -12.56
C VAL A 53 -1.74 3.11 -11.30
N TRP A 54 -1.45 1.83 -11.12
CA TRP A 54 -1.79 1.12 -9.90
C TRP A 54 -0.98 1.64 -8.74
N THR A 55 -1.65 1.89 -7.61
CA THR A 55 -1.03 2.31 -6.37
C THR A 55 -1.51 1.40 -5.25
N PRO A 56 -0.61 0.80 -4.46
CA PRO A 56 -1.02 -0.09 -3.39
C PRO A 56 -1.88 0.68 -2.39
N ARG A 57 -2.95 0.04 -1.93
CA ARG A 57 -3.85 0.61 -0.93
C ARG A 57 -3.16 0.74 0.41
N THR A 58 -3.56 1.75 1.15
CA THR A 58 -3.30 1.82 2.58
C THR A 58 -4.48 1.21 3.33
N ALA A 59 -4.25 0.70 4.55
CA ALA A 59 -5.32 0.14 5.38
C ALA A 59 -6.43 1.16 5.68
N GLU A 60 -6.10 2.45 5.75
CA GLU A 60 -7.05 3.55 5.96
C GLU A 60 -7.84 3.92 4.69
N ALA A 61 -7.27 3.75 3.50
CA ALA A 61 -7.86 4.27 2.28
C ALA A 61 -9.01 3.40 1.75
N ASP A 62 -10.24 3.76 2.12
CA ASP A 62 -11.47 3.29 1.46
C ASP A 62 -11.60 3.81 0.01
N SER A 63 -10.81 4.83 -0.37
CA SER A 63 -10.83 5.43 -1.69
C SER A 63 -9.52 5.22 -2.44
N THR A 64 -9.58 4.48 -3.55
CA THR A 64 -8.51 4.40 -4.55
C THR A 64 -8.21 5.81 -5.06
N MET A 65 -7.14 6.44 -4.56
CA MET A 65 -6.58 7.62 -5.20
C MET A 65 -6.08 7.18 -6.57
N PHE A 66 -6.80 7.56 -7.62
CA PHE A 66 -6.41 7.18 -8.98
C PHE A 66 -5.03 7.75 -9.31
N GLY A 67 -4.07 6.86 -9.57
CA GLY A 67 -2.74 7.23 -10.01
C GLY A 67 -2.72 7.99 -11.35
N GLU A 68 -1.52 8.37 -11.77
CA GLU A 68 -1.31 9.11 -13.01
C GLU A 68 -1.86 8.36 -14.24
N ARG A 69 -2.19 9.11 -15.30
CA ARG A 69 -2.75 8.53 -16.52
C ARG A 69 -1.67 7.79 -17.34
N VAL A 70 -1.90 6.51 -17.59
CA VAL A 70 -1.11 5.63 -18.48
C VAL A 70 -1.82 5.45 -19.81
N ALA A 71 -1.13 5.71 -20.93
CA ALA A 71 -1.71 5.59 -22.26
C ALA A 71 -0.65 5.36 -23.35
N GLY A 72 -0.91 4.42 -24.27
CA GLY A 72 -0.03 4.18 -25.43
C GLY A 72 1.23 3.37 -25.13
N GLU A 73 1.30 2.76 -23.95
CA GLU A 73 2.35 1.85 -23.51
C GLU A 73 1.74 0.51 -23.04
N PRO A 74 2.51 -0.58 -22.94
CA PRO A 74 2.01 -1.85 -22.42
C PRO A 74 1.51 -1.69 -20.98
N MET A 75 0.29 -2.18 -20.72
CA MET A 75 -0.36 -2.11 -19.41
C MET A 75 -0.64 -3.53 -18.90
N ILE A 76 -0.62 -3.71 -17.59
CA ILE A 76 -1.07 -4.94 -16.92
C ILE A 76 -2.05 -4.58 -15.80
N LEU A 77 -3.23 -5.20 -15.81
CA LEU A 77 -4.26 -4.96 -14.80
C LEU A 77 -3.86 -5.63 -13.49
N MET A 78 -3.86 -4.86 -12.41
CA MET A 78 -3.59 -5.37 -11.06
C MET A 78 -4.91 -5.74 -10.38
N PRO A 79 -4.99 -6.83 -9.59
CA PRO A 79 -6.19 -7.13 -8.84
C PRO A 79 -6.24 -6.21 -7.61
N THR A 80 -7.41 -6.22 -6.99
CA THR A 80 -7.66 -5.62 -5.68
C THR A 80 -7.43 -6.66 -4.60
N ASP A 81 -6.66 -6.32 -3.56
CA ASP A 81 -6.41 -7.16 -2.40
C ASP A 81 -6.35 -6.33 -1.09
N GLN A 82 -5.96 -6.97 0.01
CA GLN A 82 -5.74 -6.32 1.30
C GLN A 82 -4.48 -5.45 1.29
N ALA A 83 -4.50 -4.34 2.02
CA ALA A 83 -3.42 -3.36 2.06
C ALA A 83 -2.05 -3.99 2.37
N HIS A 84 -1.96 -4.88 3.37
CA HIS A 84 -0.70 -5.54 3.73
C HIS A 84 -0.10 -6.38 2.59
N ILE A 85 -0.93 -7.03 1.76
CA ILE A 85 -0.48 -7.74 0.57
C ILE A 85 -0.01 -6.76 -0.49
N GLU A 86 -0.83 -5.77 -0.83
CA GLU A 86 -0.52 -4.80 -1.89
C GLU A 86 0.75 -4.00 -1.59
N GLN A 87 0.95 -3.58 -0.33
CA GLN A 87 2.14 -2.85 0.13
C GLN A 87 3.41 -3.70 0.03
N CYS A 88 3.37 -4.96 0.47
CA CYS A 88 4.52 -5.86 0.33
C CYS A 88 4.81 -6.17 -1.14
N ALA A 89 3.75 -6.30 -1.96
CA ALA A 89 3.88 -6.62 -3.36
C ALA A 89 4.43 -5.44 -4.18
N GLU A 90 4.01 -4.21 -3.91
CA GLU A 90 4.58 -3.00 -4.53
C GLU A 90 6.09 -2.92 -4.34
N ARG A 91 6.56 -3.20 -3.11
CA ARG A 91 7.98 -3.23 -2.79
C ARG A 91 8.75 -4.27 -3.62
N ALA A 92 8.20 -5.48 -3.76
CA ALA A 92 8.80 -6.52 -4.60
C ALA A 92 8.79 -6.14 -6.09
N LEU A 93 7.69 -5.54 -6.57
CA LEU A 93 7.56 -5.05 -7.95
C LEU A 93 8.51 -3.89 -8.28
N ALA A 94 8.86 -3.04 -7.30
CA ALA A 94 9.88 -2.01 -7.51
C ALA A 94 11.25 -2.61 -7.91
N SER A 95 11.51 -3.86 -7.50
CA SER A 95 12.74 -4.59 -7.84
C SER A 95 12.67 -5.38 -9.16
N GLY A 96 11.46 -5.61 -9.71
CA GLY A 96 11.23 -6.50 -10.86
C GLY A 96 10.11 -6.03 -11.81
N ARG A 97 10.34 -6.10 -13.12
CA ARG A 97 9.32 -5.69 -14.10
C ARG A 97 8.40 -6.86 -14.48
N LEU A 98 7.08 -6.65 -14.39
CA LEU A 98 6.05 -7.55 -14.94
C LEU A 98 6.04 -7.48 -16.47
N HIS A 99 6.93 -8.23 -17.12
CA HIS A 99 7.07 -8.25 -18.59
C HIS A 99 7.31 -6.87 -19.24
N GLY A 100 7.77 -5.88 -18.47
CA GLY A 100 7.94 -4.51 -18.95
C GLY A 100 6.63 -3.76 -19.17
N ALA A 101 5.50 -4.27 -18.69
CA ALA A 101 4.22 -3.57 -18.67
C ALA A 101 4.07 -2.71 -17.40
N THR A 102 3.36 -1.59 -17.55
CA THR A 102 3.05 -0.67 -16.45
C THR A 102 1.84 -1.20 -15.66
N PRO A 103 1.97 -1.43 -14.35
CA PRO A 103 0.86 -1.79 -13.47
C PRO A 103 -0.23 -0.71 -13.48
N VAL A 104 -1.49 -1.09 -13.72
CA VAL A 104 -2.61 -0.16 -13.79
C VAL A 104 -3.83 -0.66 -13.02
N GLU A 105 -4.62 0.30 -12.53
CA GLU A 105 -5.89 0.04 -11.84
C GLU A 105 -6.93 -0.54 -12.81
N PRO A 106 -7.65 -1.61 -12.42
CA PRO A 106 -8.75 -2.13 -13.19
C PRO A 106 -9.94 -1.16 -13.15
N VAL A 107 -10.69 -1.13 -14.25
CA VAL A 107 -11.98 -0.43 -14.35
C VAL A 107 -12.98 -1.44 -14.87
N ASP A 108 -13.67 -2.11 -13.94
CA ASP A 108 -14.59 -3.22 -14.27
C ASP A 108 -15.69 -2.79 -15.25
N GLU A 109 -16.09 -1.52 -15.22
CA GLU A 109 -17.06 -0.99 -16.16
C GLU A 109 -16.60 -1.01 -17.63
N PHE A 110 -15.31 -1.25 -17.90
CA PHE A 110 -14.75 -1.37 -19.24
C PHE A 110 -14.67 -2.79 -19.78
N ALA A 111 -14.97 -3.81 -18.95
CA ALA A 111 -15.06 -5.17 -19.41
C ALA A 111 -16.02 -5.28 -20.61
N GLY A 112 -15.54 -5.86 -21.72
CA GLY A 112 -16.24 -5.93 -23.01
C GLY A 112 -15.72 -4.97 -24.08
N TYR A 113 -14.87 -3.99 -23.75
CA TYR A 113 -14.11 -3.26 -24.77
C TYR A 113 -12.94 -4.11 -25.26
N ALA A 114 -12.75 -4.17 -26.58
CA ALA A 114 -11.73 -5.05 -27.18
C ALA A 114 -10.33 -4.73 -26.66
N TRP A 115 -9.95 -3.45 -26.58
CA TRP A 115 -8.63 -3.06 -26.08
C TRP A 115 -8.42 -3.40 -24.60
N TYR A 116 -9.49 -3.42 -23.79
CA TYR A 116 -9.42 -3.66 -22.35
C TYR A 116 -9.35 -5.17 -22.07
N ASP A 117 -10.13 -5.96 -22.80
CA ASP A 117 -10.16 -7.41 -22.65
C ASP A 117 -8.87 -8.08 -23.16
N GLU A 118 -8.18 -7.45 -24.13
CA GLU A 118 -6.85 -7.85 -24.61
C GLU A 118 -5.72 -7.59 -23.61
N LEU A 119 -5.92 -6.81 -22.55
CA LEU A 119 -4.86 -6.52 -21.58
C LEU A 119 -4.53 -7.76 -20.73
N PRO A 120 -3.22 -8.02 -20.49
CA PRO A 120 -2.81 -8.98 -19.48
C PRO A 120 -3.26 -8.51 -18.10
N ARG A 121 -3.51 -9.47 -17.23
CA ARG A 121 -4.04 -9.22 -15.88
C ARG A 121 -3.42 -10.16 -14.87
N VAL A 122 -3.11 -9.62 -13.71
CA VAL A 122 -2.77 -10.41 -12.53
C VAL A 122 -4.08 -10.92 -11.91
N LEU A 123 -4.17 -12.22 -11.68
CA LEU A 123 -5.34 -12.88 -11.09
C LEU A 123 -5.29 -12.91 -9.57
N GLY A 124 -4.09 -12.87 -9.01
CA GLY A 124 -3.83 -12.97 -7.58
C GLY A 124 -2.33 -13.10 -7.31
N TRP A 125 -2.00 -13.03 -6.03
CA TRP A 125 -0.63 -13.04 -5.54
C TRP A 125 -0.57 -13.87 -4.27
N SER A 126 0.56 -14.51 -4.04
CA SER A 126 0.88 -15.21 -2.79
C SER A 126 2.35 -15.05 -2.47
N PHE A 127 2.69 -15.12 -1.19
CA PHE A 127 4.06 -15.11 -0.72
C PHE A 127 4.46 -16.51 -0.31
N ARG A 128 5.54 -17.00 -0.88
CA ARG A 128 6.20 -18.24 -0.48
C ARG A 128 7.37 -17.88 0.44
N VAL A 129 7.37 -18.41 1.66
CA VAL A 129 8.35 -18.08 2.68
C VAL A 129 9.14 -19.33 3.07
N ASP A 130 10.45 -19.26 2.96
CA ASP A 130 11.39 -20.28 3.46
C ASP A 130 11.99 -19.82 4.80
N GLN A 131 11.61 -20.50 5.89
CA GLN A 131 12.12 -20.22 7.23
C GLN A 131 13.46 -20.93 7.52
N GLY A 132 13.98 -21.71 6.57
CA GLY A 132 15.15 -22.55 6.74
C GLY A 132 14.81 -23.96 7.20
N GLU A 133 15.81 -24.86 7.12
CA GLU A 133 15.67 -26.29 7.44
C GLU A 133 14.55 -27.04 6.66
N GLY A 134 14.08 -26.45 5.56
CA GLY A 134 13.00 -27.00 4.72
C GLY A 134 11.59 -26.68 5.21
N ASP A 135 11.44 -25.79 6.20
CA ASP A 135 10.14 -25.26 6.61
C ASP A 135 9.72 -24.13 5.67
N VAL A 136 8.77 -24.45 4.79
CA VAL A 136 8.26 -23.54 3.77
C VAL A 136 6.74 -23.48 3.88
N PHE A 137 6.20 -22.27 3.87
CA PHE A 137 4.76 -22.05 3.85
C PHE A 137 4.40 -20.97 2.82
N ASP A 138 3.18 -21.08 2.31
CA ASP A 138 2.59 -20.09 1.41
C ASP A 138 1.58 -19.24 2.20
N TYR A 139 1.51 -17.95 1.87
CA TYR A 139 0.63 -16.98 2.51
C TYR A 139 -0.06 -16.10 1.46
N ALA A 140 -1.37 -16.00 1.56
CA ALA A 140 -2.20 -15.00 0.89
C ALA A 140 -3.17 -14.40 1.92
N ALA A 141 -3.81 -13.27 1.61
CA ALA A 141 -4.67 -12.54 2.55
C ALA A 141 -5.74 -13.39 3.25
N ASP A 142 -6.31 -14.39 2.56
CA ASP A 142 -7.36 -15.27 3.07
C ASP A 142 -6.82 -16.59 3.66
N THR A 143 -5.50 -16.72 3.77
CA THR A 143 -4.85 -17.94 4.23
C THR A 143 -4.73 -17.95 5.75
N GLN A 144 -5.45 -18.87 6.39
CA GLN A 144 -5.24 -19.15 7.81
C GLN A 144 -3.97 -19.96 8.00
N LEU A 145 -2.97 -19.37 8.65
CA LEU A 145 -1.72 -20.06 8.95
C LEU A 145 -1.96 -21.18 9.96
N SER A 146 -1.46 -22.38 9.62
CA SER A 146 -1.57 -23.57 10.47
C SER A 146 -0.55 -23.59 11.63
N GLN A 147 0.43 -22.69 11.59
CA GLN A 147 1.49 -22.56 12.58
C GLN A 147 1.62 -21.12 13.07
N VAL A 148 2.04 -20.97 14.33
CA VAL A 148 2.37 -19.66 14.89
C VAL A 148 3.68 -19.21 14.26
N VAL A 149 3.60 -18.17 13.42
CA VAL A 149 4.76 -17.53 12.83
C VAL A 149 5.18 -16.38 13.74
N VAL A 150 6.48 -16.23 13.98
CA VAL A 150 7.04 -15.17 14.83
C VAL A 150 7.80 -14.20 13.96
N SER A 151 7.67 -12.91 14.25
CA SER A 151 8.43 -11.86 13.56
C SER A 151 9.94 -12.13 13.62
N GLY A 152 10.63 -11.94 12.51
CA GLY A 152 12.05 -12.28 12.44
C GLY A 152 12.61 -12.31 11.03
N ARG A 153 13.87 -12.76 10.94
CA ARG A 153 14.50 -13.03 9.65
C ARG A 153 14.20 -14.46 9.20
N VAL A 154 14.01 -14.60 7.90
CA VAL A 154 13.78 -15.86 7.18
C VAL A 154 14.80 -15.99 6.05
N ASP A 155 15.01 -17.21 5.54
CA ASP A 155 16.01 -17.48 4.52
C ASP A 155 15.63 -16.83 3.17
N ALA A 156 14.36 -16.94 2.78
CA ALA A 156 13.86 -16.31 1.55
C ALA A 156 12.36 -15.98 1.62
N ILE A 157 11.97 -14.94 0.87
CA ILE A 157 10.57 -14.60 0.59
C ILE A 157 10.46 -14.43 -0.92
N GLU A 158 9.50 -15.11 -1.53
CA GLU A 158 9.20 -15.00 -2.95
C GLU A 158 7.75 -14.57 -3.12
N LEU A 159 7.52 -13.56 -3.95
CA LEU A 159 6.21 -13.15 -4.41
C LEU A 159 5.86 -13.95 -5.66
N GLU A 160 4.85 -14.80 -5.57
CA GLU A 160 4.27 -15.54 -6.68
C GLU A 160 3.06 -14.77 -7.24
N ILE A 161 3.05 -14.56 -8.55
CA ILE A 161 2.05 -13.75 -9.26
C ILE A 161 1.45 -14.58 -10.39
N ALA A 162 0.14 -14.81 -10.34
CA ALA A 162 -0.58 -15.47 -11.42
C ALA A 162 -0.97 -14.45 -12.49
N VAL A 163 -0.42 -14.56 -13.69
CA VAL A 163 -0.67 -13.66 -14.82
C VAL A 163 -1.44 -14.38 -15.92
N GLN A 164 -2.56 -13.79 -16.34
CA GLN A 164 -3.31 -14.22 -17.52
C GLN A 164 -3.08 -13.24 -18.67
N ALA A 165 -2.86 -13.77 -19.88
CA ALA A 165 -2.54 -12.96 -21.05
C ALA A 165 -3.67 -12.01 -21.51
N SER A 166 -4.93 -12.41 -21.32
CA SER A 166 -6.13 -11.63 -21.66
C SER A 166 -7.37 -12.21 -20.95
N ALA A 167 -8.47 -11.47 -20.91
CA ALA A 167 -9.71 -11.88 -20.21
C ALA A 167 -10.25 -13.24 -20.69
N ASP A 168 -10.20 -13.47 -22.00
CA ASP A 168 -10.75 -14.65 -22.67
C ASP A 168 -9.68 -15.71 -22.98
N SER A 169 -8.49 -15.60 -22.39
CA SER A 169 -7.44 -16.59 -22.62
C SER A 169 -7.86 -17.95 -22.06
N GLY A 170 -7.92 -18.96 -22.93
CA GLY A 170 -8.09 -20.36 -22.55
C GLY A 170 -6.81 -21.04 -22.08
N GLU A 171 -5.67 -20.32 -22.13
CA GLU A 171 -4.40 -20.81 -21.61
C GLU A 171 -4.35 -20.66 -20.08
N PRO A 172 -3.69 -21.59 -19.37
CA PRO A 172 -3.50 -21.46 -17.93
C PRO A 172 -2.69 -20.19 -17.62
N ALA A 173 -2.96 -19.61 -16.46
CA ALA A 173 -2.18 -18.48 -15.96
C ALA A 173 -0.70 -18.89 -15.81
N GLU A 174 0.19 -18.01 -16.24
CA GLU A 174 1.62 -18.10 -15.98
C GLU A 174 1.89 -17.69 -14.53
N ILE A 175 2.73 -18.43 -13.82
CA ILE A 175 3.18 -18.05 -12.47
C ILE A 175 4.56 -17.40 -12.59
N LEU A 176 4.65 -16.14 -12.20
CA LEU A 176 5.91 -15.41 -12.08
C LEU A 176 6.34 -15.39 -10.61
N SER A 177 7.60 -15.69 -10.34
CA SER A 177 8.18 -15.58 -9.00
C SER A 177 9.17 -14.43 -8.97
N LEU A 178 8.97 -13.49 -8.05
CA LEU A 178 9.85 -12.34 -7.82
C LEU A 178 10.44 -12.41 -6.41
N PRO A 179 11.72 -12.07 -6.21
CA PRO A 179 12.27 -11.95 -4.88
C PRO A 179 11.54 -10.82 -4.13
N ALA A 180 11.13 -11.11 -2.89
CA ALA A 180 10.60 -10.14 -1.95
C ALA A 180 11.50 -10.11 -0.71
N ASP A 181 11.52 -8.97 -0.01
CA ASP A 181 12.39 -8.79 1.14
C ASP A 181 11.65 -8.57 2.46
N VAL A 182 10.35 -8.24 2.41
CA VAL A 182 9.48 -8.00 3.56
C VAL A 182 8.13 -8.67 3.34
N LEU A 183 7.59 -9.28 4.38
CA LEU A 183 6.20 -9.75 4.44
C LEU A 183 5.56 -9.32 5.77
N ILE A 184 4.39 -8.71 5.69
CA ILE A 184 3.58 -8.28 6.83
C ILE A 184 2.32 -9.15 6.88
N ILE A 185 2.10 -9.78 8.03
CA ILE A 185 1.00 -10.71 8.27
C ILE A 185 0.23 -10.19 9.49
N PRO A 186 -0.83 -9.39 9.30
CA PRO A 186 -1.68 -8.95 10.40
C PRO A 186 -2.53 -10.12 10.92
N ASP A 187 -2.87 -10.07 12.21
CA ASP A 187 -3.97 -10.88 12.76
C ASP A 187 -5.31 -10.25 12.35
N ASP A 188 -6.34 -11.07 12.16
CA ASP A 188 -7.63 -10.72 11.53
C ASP A 188 -8.44 -9.63 12.30
N CYS A 189 -7.99 -9.20 13.49
CA CYS A 189 -8.83 -8.54 14.47
C CYS A 189 -8.20 -7.35 15.23
N SER A 190 -7.03 -6.81 14.87
CA SER A 190 -6.48 -5.70 15.67
C SER A 190 -5.71 -4.64 14.90
N ASN A 191 -6.03 -3.37 15.20
CA ASN A 191 -5.20 -2.18 14.93
C ASN A 191 -3.90 -2.15 15.76
N ASP A 192 -3.57 -3.25 16.44
CA ASP A 192 -2.43 -3.37 17.35
C ASP A 192 -1.28 -4.08 16.65
N LEU A 193 -0.14 -3.40 16.61
CA LEU A 193 1.10 -3.93 16.05
C LEU A 193 1.62 -5.14 16.82
N ASP A 194 1.22 -5.32 18.09
CA ASP A 194 1.62 -6.48 18.89
C ASP A 194 1.14 -7.82 18.29
N ASN A 195 0.10 -7.80 17.45
CA ASN A 195 -0.42 -8.98 16.74
C ASN A 195 -0.01 -9.02 15.25
N VAL A 196 0.91 -8.15 14.82
CA VAL A 196 1.41 -8.14 13.44
C VAL A 196 2.71 -8.93 13.37
N THR A 197 2.71 -9.98 12.56
CA THR A 197 3.91 -10.75 12.27
C THR A 197 4.66 -10.12 11.09
N ILE A 198 5.96 -9.86 11.27
CA ILE A 198 6.82 -9.18 10.30
C ILE A 198 7.99 -10.10 9.96
N LEU A 199 8.07 -10.52 8.71
CA LEU A 199 9.15 -11.37 8.20
C LEU A 199 10.04 -10.57 7.26
N LEU A 200 11.35 -10.75 7.43
CA LEU A 200 12.37 -10.08 6.63
C LEU A 200 13.28 -11.13 6.01
N SER A 201 13.54 -11.04 4.71
CA SER A 201 14.57 -11.89 4.10
C SER A 201 15.96 -11.64 4.72
N ALA A 202 16.87 -12.59 4.60
CA ALA A 202 18.24 -12.46 5.09
C ALA A 202 18.95 -11.20 4.55
N ASP A 203 18.71 -10.86 3.28
CA ASP A 203 19.33 -9.73 2.59
C ASP A 203 18.51 -8.43 2.66
N CYS A 204 17.43 -8.40 3.46
CA CYS A 204 16.59 -7.22 3.57
C CYS A 204 17.37 -6.01 4.13
N ALA A 205 17.39 -4.94 3.33
CA ALA A 205 18.09 -3.68 3.61
C ALA A 205 17.16 -2.55 4.03
N ILE A 206 15.90 -2.86 4.38
CA ILE A 206 14.92 -1.86 4.82
C ILE A 206 15.41 -1.17 6.10
N THR A 207 15.28 0.15 6.15
CA THR A 207 15.60 0.93 7.34
C THR A 207 14.43 0.91 8.34
N PRO A 208 14.66 1.20 9.63
CA PRO A 208 13.57 1.29 10.60
C PRO A 208 12.48 2.29 10.22
N SER A 209 12.84 3.42 9.62
CA SER A 209 11.88 4.43 9.17
C SER A 209 11.05 3.96 7.98
N GLU A 210 11.66 3.27 7.01
CA GLU A 210 10.93 2.70 5.87
C GLU A 210 10.00 1.57 6.31
N LEU A 211 10.43 0.71 7.24
CA LEU A 211 9.59 -0.35 7.78
C LEU A 211 8.42 0.23 8.59
N ALA A 212 8.65 1.27 9.39
CA ALA A 212 7.57 1.94 10.13
C ALA A 212 6.52 2.54 9.18
N TYR A 213 6.96 3.21 8.11
CA TYR A 213 6.06 3.74 7.07
C TYR A 213 5.27 2.62 6.38
N LEU A 214 5.93 1.51 6.05
CA LEU A 214 5.29 0.36 5.43
C LEU A 214 4.24 -0.27 6.35
N LEU A 215 4.52 -0.37 7.66
CA LEU A 215 3.57 -0.87 8.66
C LEU A 215 2.35 0.04 8.80
N GLU A 216 2.55 1.36 8.81
CA GLU A 216 1.44 2.32 8.83
C GLU A 216 0.57 2.15 7.59
N ALA A 217 1.17 2.11 6.40
CA ALA A 217 0.43 1.90 5.16
C ALA A 217 -0.31 0.55 5.15
N ALA A 218 0.30 -0.52 5.64
CA ALA A 218 -0.26 -1.87 5.62
C ALA A 218 -1.35 -2.13 6.67
N CYS A 219 -1.27 -1.48 7.84
CA CYS A 219 -2.03 -1.89 9.02
C CYS A 219 -2.76 -0.76 9.77
N PHE A 220 -2.41 0.52 9.56
CA PHE A 220 -3.08 1.60 10.29
C PHE A 220 -4.50 1.83 9.77
N TYR A 221 -5.48 1.68 10.66
CA TYR A 221 -6.87 2.00 10.42
C TYR A 221 -7.40 2.89 11.56
N HIS A 222 -8.10 3.96 11.20
CA HIS A 222 -8.65 4.91 12.15
C HIS A 222 -9.86 4.33 12.89
N ASP A 223 -9.84 4.36 14.23
CA ASP A 223 -11.03 4.03 15.00
C ASP A 223 -11.94 5.27 15.10
N ASP A 224 -13.11 5.19 14.47
CA ASP A 224 -14.14 6.23 14.46
C ASP A 224 -15.09 6.17 15.68
N ASP A 225 -14.85 5.26 16.65
CA ASP A 225 -15.64 5.22 17.89
C ASP A 225 -15.55 6.56 18.65
N CYS A 226 -16.64 6.96 19.29
CA CYS A 226 -16.77 8.24 19.96
C CYS A 226 -15.86 8.40 21.18
N ASP A 227 -15.44 7.28 21.76
CA ASP A 227 -14.50 7.23 22.89
C ASP A 227 -13.03 7.11 22.43
N ALA A 228 -12.79 6.95 21.12
CA ALA A 228 -11.45 6.92 20.54
C ALA A 228 -10.86 8.34 20.44
N ASP A 229 -9.53 8.40 20.49
CA ASP A 229 -8.80 9.65 20.34
C ASP A 229 -8.97 10.25 18.93
N SER A 230 -8.57 11.52 18.73
CA SER A 230 -8.60 12.09 17.37
C SER A 230 -7.66 11.34 16.41
N TYR A 231 -7.99 11.32 15.12
CA TYR A 231 -7.17 10.75 14.05
C TYR A 231 -5.66 11.00 14.21
N HIS A 232 -5.27 12.26 14.37
CA HIS A 232 -3.85 12.63 14.46
C HIS A 232 -3.16 12.04 15.71
N THR A 233 -3.90 11.90 16.81
CA THR A 233 -3.37 11.28 18.04
C THR A 233 -3.22 9.77 17.85
N GLN A 234 -4.19 9.12 17.23
CA GLN A 234 -4.12 7.68 16.94
C GLN A 234 -2.97 7.38 15.96
N GLN A 235 -2.87 8.13 14.87
CA GLN A 235 -1.80 7.99 13.87
C GLN A 235 -0.42 8.21 14.48
N ALA A 236 -0.23 9.28 15.27
CA ALA A 236 1.05 9.53 15.94
C ALA A 236 1.43 8.41 16.93
N THR A 237 0.43 7.85 17.63
CA THR A 237 0.63 6.71 18.52
C THR A 237 1.06 5.47 17.74
N PHE A 238 0.40 5.21 16.60
CA PHE A 238 0.75 4.10 15.71
C PHE A 238 2.15 4.26 15.11
N ASP A 239 2.52 5.44 14.59
CA ASP A 239 3.86 5.72 14.06
C ASP A 239 4.94 5.48 15.13
N MET A 240 4.73 5.94 16.36
CA MET A 240 5.65 5.69 17.49
C MET A 240 5.80 4.18 17.76
N GLN A 241 4.69 3.42 17.77
CA GLN A 241 4.73 1.96 17.96
C GLN A 241 5.42 1.25 16.79
N ALA A 242 5.12 1.64 15.55
CA ALA A 242 5.70 1.09 14.33
C ALA A 242 7.22 1.29 14.28
N ARG A 243 7.69 2.49 14.64
CA ARG A 243 9.13 2.79 14.77
C ARG A 243 9.77 1.96 15.86
N PHE A 244 9.12 1.81 17.01
CA PHE A 244 9.65 0.99 18.08
C PHE A 244 9.80 -0.47 17.63
N ALA A 245 8.76 -1.06 17.03
CA ALA A 245 8.77 -2.42 16.48
C ALA A 245 9.87 -2.59 15.41
N ALA A 246 9.98 -1.63 14.48
CA ALA A 246 10.99 -1.66 13.42
C ALA A 246 12.42 -1.59 13.99
N ASN A 247 12.67 -0.73 14.98
CA ASN A 247 13.97 -0.67 15.65
C ASN A 247 14.28 -1.97 16.42
N MET A 248 13.29 -2.53 17.14
CA MET A 248 13.45 -3.80 17.86
C MET A 248 13.87 -4.91 16.90
N LEU A 249 13.19 -5.02 15.76
CA LEU A 249 13.40 -6.08 14.78
C LEU A 249 14.73 -5.93 14.01
N LEU A 250 15.11 -4.70 13.64
CA LEU A 250 16.26 -4.45 12.77
C LEU A 250 17.56 -4.17 13.53
N LEU A 251 17.49 -3.51 14.69
CA LEU A 251 18.65 -3.02 15.43
C LEU A 251 18.80 -3.65 16.82
N GLY A 252 17.77 -4.35 17.30
CA GLY A 252 17.73 -4.97 18.62
C GLY A 252 17.23 -4.05 19.73
N GLU A 253 17.09 -4.63 20.93
CA GLU A 253 16.41 -4.03 22.08
C GLU A 253 17.04 -2.71 22.55
N ASP A 254 18.35 -2.69 22.77
CA ASP A 254 19.06 -1.50 23.27
C ASP A 254 18.88 -0.29 22.33
N ALA A 255 18.95 -0.52 21.02
CA ALA A 255 18.80 0.53 20.02
C ALA A 255 17.37 1.09 19.99
N ALA A 256 16.36 0.21 20.08
CA ALA A 256 14.97 0.62 20.13
C ALA A 256 14.63 1.43 21.38
N ILE A 257 15.13 1.01 22.55
CA ILE A 257 14.98 1.76 23.80
C ILE A 257 15.64 3.13 23.68
N LEU A 258 16.87 3.20 23.17
CA LEU A 258 17.58 4.47 23.00
C LEU A 258 16.85 5.43 22.05
N GLU A 259 16.28 4.94 20.94
CA GLU A 259 15.54 5.80 20.01
C GLU A 259 14.24 6.31 20.62
N ARG A 260 13.50 5.46 21.35
CA ARG A 260 12.31 5.88 22.10
C ARG A 260 12.63 6.94 23.15
N VAL A 261 13.78 6.84 23.82
CA VAL A 261 14.26 7.88 24.74
C VAL A 261 14.58 9.18 23.99
N ARG A 262 15.24 9.11 22.82
CA ARG A 262 15.54 10.31 22.01
C ARG A 262 14.28 11.00 21.52
N GLU A 263 13.28 10.24 21.09
CA GLU A 263 11.99 10.77 20.64
C GLU A 263 11.24 11.47 21.79
N ALA A 264 11.14 10.83 22.96
CA ALA A 264 10.54 11.44 24.15
C ALA A 264 11.27 12.73 24.58
N ILE A 265 12.61 12.76 24.47
CA ILE A 265 13.39 13.99 24.72
C ILE A 265 13.07 15.04 23.65
N ARG A 266 12.99 14.68 22.37
CA ARG A 266 12.67 15.60 21.26
C ARG A 266 11.30 16.23 21.45
N GLU A 267 10.29 15.45 21.81
CA GLU A 267 8.91 15.92 21.94
C GLU A 267 8.68 16.71 23.23
N HIS A 268 9.15 16.20 24.37
CA HIS A 268 8.75 16.75 25.67
C HIS A 268 9.82 17.62 26.33
N VAL A 269 11.08 17.52 25.92
CA VAL A 269 12.21 18.18 26.60
C VAL A 269 12.92 19.22 25.73
N SER A 270 13.04 18.99 24.42
CA SER A 270 13.89 19.82 23.55
C SER A 270 13.51 21.31 23.55
N TRP A 271 12.21 21.61 23.62
CA TRP A 271 11.70 22.98 23.65
C TRP A 271 12.01 23.72 24.97
N LEU A 272 12.39 23.01 26.03
CA LEU A 272 12.86 23.58 27.30
C LEU A 272 14.33 24.01 27.24
N ILE A 273 15.09 23.54 26.24
CA ILE A 273 16.52 23.82 26.10
C ILE A 273 16.71 25.20 25.44
N PRO A 274 17.34 26.18 26.12
CA PRO A 274 17.63 27.48 25.51
C PRO A 274 18.53 27.35 24.28
N LYS A 275 18.30 28.18 23.26
CA LYS A 275 19.02 28.11 21.97
C LYS A 275 20.54 28.21 22.08
N ASP A 276 21.05 28.84 23.13
CA ASP A 276 22.46 29.14 23.38
C ASP A 276 23.08 28.24 24.47
N ARG A 277 22.38 27.18 24.91
CA ARG A 277 22.84 26.31 25.99
C ARG A 277 22.63 24.85 25.65
N ALA A 278 23.54 24.00 26.10
CA ALA A 278 23.39 22.56 26.06
C ALA A 278 23.11 22.01 27.46
N ILE A 279 22.31 20.93 27.53
CA ILE A 279 22.02 20.20 28.77
C ILE A 279 22.63 18.80 28.63
N ARG A 280 23.38 18.36 29.64
CA ARG A 280 23.80 16.96 29.80
C ARG A 280 22.83 16.27 30.75
N MET A 281 22.29 15.15 30.32
CA MET A 281 21.37 14.34 31.12
C MET A 281 22.00 12.99 31.42
N GLN A 282 21.86 12.53 32.66
CA GLN A 282 22.20 11.17 33.08
C GLN A 282 20.97 10.55 33.73
N ALA A 283 20.56 9.38 33.24
CA ALA A 283 19.42 8.64 33.76
C ALA A 283 19.84 7.23 34.15
N VAL A 284 19.54 6.81 35.38
CA VAL A 284 19.79 5.46 35.91
C VAL A 284 18.66 5.07 36.86
N ASN A 285 18.03 3.91 36.67
CA ASN A 285 16.97 3.39 37.56
C ASN A 285 15.88 4.43 37.91
N TYR A 286 15.30 5.06 36.89
CA TYR A 286 14.27 6.11 37.03
C TYR A 286 14.73 7.41 37.71
N LEU A 287 15.99 7.53 38.12
CA LEU A 287 16.58 8.79 38.57
C LEU A 287 17.13 9.54 37.35
N VAL A 288 16.73 10.81 37.21
CA VAL A 288 17.19 11.69 36.13
C VAL A 288 17.89 12.89 36.74
N GLU A 289 19.16 13.06 36.42
CA GLU A 289 19.94 14.25 36.73
C GLU A 289 20.20 15.03 35.43
N ALA A 290 20.04 16.34 35.48
CA ALA A 290 20.28 17.23 34.36
C ALA A 290 21.07 18.46 34.82
N SER A 291 22.11 18.80 34.06
CA SER A 291 22.94 19.99 34.29
C SER A 291 23.24 20.66 32.96
N PHE A 292 23.55 21.96 33.01
CA PHE A 292 24.06 22.62 31.82
C PHE A 292 25.46 22.09 31.51
N ALA A 293 25.72 21.79 30.24
CA ALA A 293 27.06 21.46 29.80
C ALA A 293 27.94 22.72 29.97
N ASP A 294 29.16 22.54 30.48
CA ASP A 294 30.13 23.63 30.58
C ASP A 294 30.51 24.11 29.17
N ASN A 295 30.67 25.43 29.01
CA ASN A 295 30.90 26.09 27.71
C ASN A 295 32.22 25.69 27.00
N ASP A 296 33.06 24.82 27.59
CA ASP A 296 34.33 24.39 27.01
C ASP A 296 34.19 23.25 25.97
N ASP A 297 33.01 22.65 25.80
CA ASP A 297 32.73 21.65 24.75
C ASP A 297 32.24 22.28 23.41
N GLY A 298 32.24 23.62 23.29
CA GLY A 298 31.71 24.36 22.13
C GLY A 298 32.45 24.20 20.79
N ALA A 299 33.50 23.38 20.72
CA ALA A 299 34.29 23.19 19.49
C ALA A 299 33.75 22.10 18.54
N ALA A 300 32.79 21.27 18.97
CA ALA A 300 32.37 20.10 18.17
C ALA A 300 31.12 20.29 17.30
N LEU A 301 30.33 21.35 17.48
CA LEU A 301 29.04 21.54 16.79
C LEU A 301 29.09 22.48 15.57
N GLY A 302 30.27 23.02 15.22
CA GLY A 302 30.44 23.95 14.09
C GLY A 302 30.79 23.31 12.74
N ALA A 303 30.80 21.98 12.61
CA ALA A 303 31.29 21.29 11.41
C ALA A 303 30.20 20.52 10.61
N ALA A 304 28.92 20.78 10.88
CA ALA A 304 27.81 20.21 10.11
C ALA A 304 26.77 21.30 9.80
N GLU A 305 27.17 22.26 8.95
CA GLU A 305 26.26 23.00 8.06
C GLU A 305 26.47 22.48 6.63
#